data_AF-A0A812JN99-F1
#
_entry.id   AF-A0A812JN99-F1
#
_cell.length_a   1.000
_cell.length_b   1.000
_cell.length_c   1.000
_cell.angle_alpha   90.00
_cell.angle_beta   90.00
_cell.angle_gamma   90.00
#
_symmetry.space_group_name_H-M   'P 1'
#
loop_
_entity.id
_entity.type
_entity.pdbx_description
1 polymer ?
#
loop_
_entity_poly.entity_id
_entity_poly.type
_entity_poly.pdbx_seq_one_letter_code
_entity_poly.pdbx_strand_id
1 'polypeptide(L)'
;MLRVWKASGEELTSISKAELVQMAEADGLPVRAMKRHLHQLCRQPRFRQRLLWADGSELTDSLNLDDLQAGLQDLQLVLLPCAETSSEQINELAEAARNDNVLDVEAILHRPQDPDLGTALHEASVCGSLEVAALLVEAGASIDTQRWGPDEQTPLHLASAHGHLDVVRFLVHGGAEKSMLENQGQTPLHLACSNGHLDVVRFLLLGAGPSIDMPGSDGNTPLHLASANGHLDEVRFLVLDAGANVHMHNDDEETPVHLASSNGRLEVIRFLVNDAGADIDSLNIAGRTPLHLACAHGRFEIARFLVAAGADIDQTDDQQLTALEHASSCGNPAIVDFLQRAHLNKALRRTKLEFLP
;
A
#
# COMPACT_ATOMS: atom_id res chain seq x y z
N MET A 1 4.65 -5.57 48.76
CA MET A 1 4.28 -5.91 47.37
C MET A 1 2.96 -5.24 47.11
N LEU A 2 2.80 -4.66 45.93
CA LEU A 2 1.56 -4.04 45.51
C LEU A 2 0.73 -5.13 44.82
N ARG A 3 -0.43 -5.48 45.38
CA ARG A 3 -1.32 -6.50 44.81
C ARG A 3 -2.32 -5.86 43.88
N VAL A 4 -2.50 -6.43 42.70
CA VAL A 4 -3.48 -5.98 41.71
C VAL A 4 -4.61 -7.00 41.68
N TRP A 5 -5.82 -6.54 41.98
CA TRP A 5 -7.02 -7.38 42.07
C TRP A 5 -7.96 -7.10 40.90
N LYS A 6 -8.65 -8.11 40.35
CA LYS A 6 -9.78 -7.87 39.44
C LYS A 6 -10.94 -7.23 40.19
N ALA A 7 -11.81 -6.54 39.46
CA ALA A 7 -13.12 -6.14 39.97
C ALA A 7 -13.94 -7.31 40.57
N SER A 8 -13.71 -8.54 40.11
CA SER A 8 -14.33 -9.77 40.64
C SER A 8 -13.77 -10.25 41.99
N GLY A 9 -12.70 -9.65 42.50
CA GLY A 9 -12.05 -10.03 43.77
C GLY A 9 -10.95 -11.09 43.65
N GLU A 10 -10.57 -11.49 42.43
CA GLU A 10 -9.44 -12.40 42.17
C GLU A 10 -8.12 -11.62 42.11
N GLU A 11 -7.06 -12.11 42.77
CA GLU A 11 -5.72 -11.52 42.66
C GLU A 11 -5.13 -11.84 41.27
N LEU A 12 -4.83 -10.81 40.47
CA LEU A 12 -4.21 -10.95 39.14
C LEU A 12 -2.72 -11.20 39.24
N THR A 13 -2.04 -10.36 39.99
CA THR A 13 -0.59 -10.36 40.14
C THR A 13 -0.17 -9.53 41.34
N SER A 14 1.05 -9.75 41.80
CA SER A 14 1.69 -8.92 42.81
C SER A 14 2.99 -8.36 42.23
N ILE A 15 3.14 -7.03 42.31
CA ILE A 15 4.31 -6.32 41.78
C ILE A 15 5.19 -5.94 42.98
N SER A 16 6.46 -6.33 42.94
CA SER A 16 7.41 -5.96 43.98
C SER A 16 7.82 -4.49 43.86
N LYS A 17 8.32 -3.91 44.96
CA LYS A 17 8.77 -2.51 44.97
C LYS A 17 9.95 -2.29 44.00
N ALA A 18 10.83 -3.27 43.87
CA ALA A 18 11.98 -3.21 42.97
C ALA A 18 11.56 -3.23 41.49
N GLU A 19 10.61 -4.09 41.14
CA GLU A 19 10.04 -4.15 39.79
C GLU A 19 9.33 -2.85 39.42
N LEU A 20 8.58 -2.26 40.34
CA LEU A 20 7.85 -1.02 40.09
C LEU A 20 8.79 0.17 39.83
N VAL A 21 9.91 0.25 40.56
CA VAL A 21 10.94 1.28 40.34
C VAL A 21 11.62 1.07 38.99
N GLN A 22 12.01 -0.16 38.65
CA GLN A 22 12.61 -0.46 37.34
C GLN A 22 11.68 -0.10 36.17
N MET A 23 10.39 -0.41 36.30
CA MET A 23 9.39 -0.08 35.28
C MET A 23 9.22 1.43 35.11
N ALA A 24 9.17 2.17 36.21
CA ALA A 24 8.98 3.61 36.17
C ALA A 24 10.21 4.37 35.68
N GLU A 25 11.42 3.91 36.00
CA GLU A 25 12.68 4.48 35.50
C GLU A 25 12.82 4.33 33.98
N ALA A 26 12.25 3.28 33.39
CA ALA A 26 12.29 3.04 31.95
C ALA A 26 11.33 3.95 31.16
N ASP A 27 10.12 4.19 31.66
CA ASP A 27 9.05 4.88 30.95
C ASP A 27 8.82 6.33 31.41
N GLY A 28 9.41 6.76 32.54
CA GLY A 28 9.22 8.09 33.13
C GLY A 28 7.83 8.35 33.73
N LEU A 29 6.85 7.49 33.46
CA LEU A 29 5.47 7.58 33.93
C LEU A 29 5.06 6.25 34.58
N PRO A 30 5.07 6.15 35.92
CA PRO A 30 4.91 4.87 36.64
C PRO A 30 3.58 4.17 36.35
N VAL A 31 2.49 4.93 36.27
CA VAL A 31 1.15 4.38 36.00
C VAL A 31 1.06 3.76 34.61
N ARG A 32 1.68 4.39 33.60
CA ARG A 32 1.74 3.86 32.22
C ARG A 32 2.55 2.58 32.16
N ALA A 33 3.70 2.56 32.82
CA ALA A 33 4.57 1.39 32.91
C ALA A 33 3.83 0.21 33.56
N MET A 34 3.07 0.47 34.64
CA MET A 34 2.23 -0.55 35.28
C MET A 34 1.16 -1.09 34.34
N LYS A 35 0.44 -0.22 33.61
CA LYS A 35 -0.59 -0.66 32.64
C LYS A 35 0.00 -1.53 31.53
N ARG A 36 1.18 -1.16 31.01
CA ARG A 36 1.94 -1.98 30.02
C ARG A 36 2.35 -3.32 30.61
N HIS A 37 2.86 -3.33 31.83
CA HIS A 37 3.27 -4.56 32.50
C HIS A 37 2.08 -5.52 32.71
N LEU A 38 0.93 -5.00 33.14
CA LEU A 38 -0.31 -5.78 33.27
C LEU A 38 -0.82 -6.29 31.92
N HIS A 39 -0.66 -5.53 30.84
CA HIS A 39 -0.97 -6.00 29.49
C HIS A 39 -0.08 -7.17 29.08
N GLN A 40 1.23 -7.09 29.33
CA GLN A 40 2.19 -8.14 28.99
C GLN A 40 1.97 -9.43 29.79
N LEU A 41 1.76 -9.32 31.11
CA LEU A 41 1.59 -10.48 31.99
C LEU A 41 0.20 -11.12 31.87
N CYS A 42 -0.85 -10.30 31.86
CA CYS A 42 -2.22 -10.77 32.03
C CYS A 42 -3.08 -10.64 30.76
N ARG A 43 -2.47 -10.21 29.64
CA ARG A 43 -3.13 -9.97 28.33
C ARG A 43 -4.34 -9.04 28.42
N GLN A 44 -4.38 -8.18 29.44
CA GLN A 44 -5.47 -7.22 29.62
C GLN A 44 -5.27 -6.01 28.71
N PRO A 45 -6.27 -5.54 27.96
CA PRO A 45 -6.12 -4.44 27.01
C PRO A 45 -5.68 -3.15 27.72
N ARG A 46 -4.44 -2.71 27.48
CA ARG A 46 -3.75 -1.63 28.21
C ARG A 46 -4.62 -0.38 28.37
N PHE A 47 -5.22 0.07 27.28
CA PHE A 47 -5.99 1.31 27.23
C PHE A 47 -7.33 1.24 27.96
N ARG A 48 -7.83 0.03 28.21
CA ARG A 48 -9.06 -0.21 29.00
C ARG A 48 -8.79 -0.37 30.50
N GLN A 49 -7.53 -0.41 30.91
CA GLN A 49 -7.17 -0.59 32.32
C GLN A 49 -7.35 0.71 33.11
N ARG A 50 -8.10 0.62 34.20
CA ARG A 50 -8.16 1.63 35.26
C ARG A 50 -7.71 1.03 36.58
N LEU A 51 -6.71 1.66 37.17
CA LEU A 51 -6.16 1.28 38.47
C LEU A 51 -6.80 2.19 39.50
N LEU A 52 -7.52 1.59 40.43
CA LEU A 52 -8.14 2.28 41.56
C LEU A 52 -7.42 1.87 42.83
N TRP A 53 -7.26 2.80 43.76
CA TRP A 53 -6.88 2.48 45.12
C TRP A 53 -8.02 1.75 45.84
N ALA A 54 -7.71 1.12 46.97
CA ALA A 54 -8.70 0.42 47.80
C ALA A 54 -9.81 1.37 48.32
N ASP A 55 -9.55 2.68 48.38
CA ASP A 55 -10.53 3.71 48.72
C ASP A 55 -11.42 4.16 47.55
N GLY A 56 -11.20 3.62 46.35
CA GLY A 56 -11.94 3.92 45.13
C GLY A 56 -11.42 5.12 44.33
N SER A 57 -10.36 5.81 44.77
CA SER A 57 -9.75 6.90 44.01
C SER A 57 -8.94 6.39 42.81
N GLU A 58 -9.06 7.07 41.66
CA GLU A 58 -8.40 6.67 40.42
C GLU A 58 -6.92 7.07 40.39
N LEU A 59 -6.08 6.12 39.99
CA LEU A 59 -4.66 6.32 39.76
C LEU A 59 -4.45 7.02 38.40
N THR A 60 -4.27 8.33 38.44
CA THR A 60 -4.00 9.14 37.23
C THR A 60 -2.53 9.09 36.83
N ASP A 61 -2.25 9.26 35.54
CA ASP A 61 -0.88 9.25 34.99
C ASP A 61 0.01 10.39 35.55
N SER A 62 -0.57 11.37 36.27
CA SER A 62 0.14 12.48 36.92
C SER A 62 0.77 12.11 38.28
N LEU A 63 0.54 10.91 38.79
CA LEU A 63 1.10 10.47 40.08
C LEU A 63 2.59 10.14 39.96
N ASN A 64 3.39 10.74 40.85
CA ASN A 64 4.83 10.51 40.91
C ASN A 64 5.17 9.24 41.70
N LEU A 65 6.38 8.71 41.46
CA LEU A 65 6.87 7.48 42.08
C LEU A 65 6.91 7.58 43.62
N ASP A 66 7.26 8.76 44.15
CA ASP A 66 7.37 8.99 45.60
C ASP A 66 5.99 8.93 46.29
N ASP A 67 4.96 9.47 45.63
CA ASP A 67 3.57 9.42 46.13
C ASP A 67 3.03 7.98 46.07
N LEU A 68 3.39 7.24 45.01
CA LEU A 68 3.06 5.82 44.87
C LEU A 68 3.71 4.96 45.97
N GLN A 69 4.92 5.35 46.41
CA GLN A 69 5.65 4.64 47.46
C GLN A 69 5.13 4.93 48.87
N ALA A 70 4.56 6.11 49.11
CA ALA A 70 4.04 6.51 50.43
C ALA A 70 2.73 5.79 50.79
N GLY A 71 1.96 5.33 49.79
CA GLY A 71 0.65 4.71 49.96
C GLY A 71 0.56 3.31 49.36
N LEU A 72 1.41 2.36 49.76
CA LEU A 72 1.34 0.93 49.36
C LEU A 72 0.05 0.25 49.84
N GLN A 73 -1.08 0.64 49.26
CA GLN A 73 -2.36 -0.03 49.36
C GLN A 73 -2.49 -1.02 48.20
N ASP A 74 -3.40 -1.99 48.38
CA ASP A 74 -3.78 -2.88 47.30
C ASP A 74 -4.51 -2.08 46.20
N LEU A 75 -4.20 -2.36 44.93
CA LEU A 75 -4.86 -1.75 43.78
C LEU A 75 -5.93 -2.68 43.22
N GLN A 76 -7.06 -2.09 42.83
CA GLN A 76 -8.08 -2.77 42.06
C GLN A 76 -7.96 -2.38 40.58
N LEU A 77 -7.76 -3.37 39.72
CA LEU A 77 -7.87 -3.24 38.27
C LEU A 77 -9.35 -3.35 37.86
N VAL A 78 -9.86 -2.27 37.32
CA VAL A 78 -11.17 -2.17 36.68
C VAL A 78 -10.96 -2.01 35.18
N LEU A 79 -11.64 -2.83 34.39
CA LEU A 79 -11.64 -2.69 32.93
C LEU A 79 -12.84 -1.85 32.51
N LEU A 80 -12.58 -0.80 31.74
CA LEU A 80 -13.66 0.03 31.21
C LEU A 80 -14.51 -0.77 30.21
N PRO A 81 -15.85 -0.70 30.29
CA PRO A 81 -16.73 -1.25 29.26
C PRO A 81 -16.55 -0.47 27.95
N CYS A 82 -16.86 -1.11 26.82
CA CYS A 82 -16.97 -0.39 25.56
C CYS A 82 -18.14 0.59 25.66
N ALA A 83 -17.93 1.85 25.33
CA ALA A 83 -18.97 2.86 25.22
C ALA A 83 -19.22 3.15 23.74
N GLU A 84 -20.46 3.53 23.38
CA GLU A 84 -20.76 4.00 22.03
C GLU A 84 -19.91 5.26 21.74
N THR A 85 -19.05 5.19 20.74
CA THR A 85 -18.16 6.28 20.34
C THR A 85 -18.97 7.40 19.68
N SER A 86 -18.77 8.64 20.14
CA SER A 86 -19.34 9.79 19.43
C SER A 86 -18.58 10.06 18.13
N SER A 87 -19.27 10.60 17.12
CA SER A 87 -18.63 11.01 15.86
C SER A 87 -17.50 12.01 16.07
N GLU A 88 -17.60 12.85 17.11
CA GLU A 88 -16.57 13.81 17.49
C GLU A 88 -15.28 13.13 17.95
N GLN A 89 -15.37 12.07 18.77
CA GLN A 89 -14.20 11.33 19.24
C GLN A 89 -13.48 10.59 18.11
N ILE A 90 -14.25 10.00 17.18
CA ILE A 90 -13.69 9.34 15.99
C ILE A 90 -12.90 10.35 15.15
N ASN A 91 -13.44 11.56 14.96
CA ASN A 91 -12.78 12.62 14.22
C ASN A 91 -11.55 13.17 14.96
N GLU A 92 -11.63 13.40 16.26
CA GLU A 92 -10.51 13.86 17.10
C GLU A 92 -9.34 12.87 17.02
N LEU A 93 -9.62 11.57 17.13
CA LEU A 93 -8.60 10.53 17.03
C LEU A 93 -8.02 10.42 15.61
N ALA A 94 -8.86 10.48 14.58
CA ALA A 94 -8.41 10.44 13.20
C ALA A 94 -7.55 11.67 12.84
N GLU A 95 -7.89 12.85 13.36
CA GLU A 95 -7.10 14.07 13.20
C GLU A 95 -5.76 13.99 13.95
N ALA A 96 -5.76 13.51 15.19
CA ALA A 96 -4.53 13.28 15.94
C ALA A 96 -3.61 12.28 15.23
N ALA A 97 -4.17 11.19 14.68
CA ALA A 97 -3.43 10.21 13.90
C ALA A 97 -2.87 10.80 12.59
N ARG A 98 -3.67 11.60 11.88
CA ARG A 98 -3.23 12.30 10.65
C ARG A 98 -2.10 13.29 10.92
N ASN A 99 -2.12 13.95 12.08
CA ASN A 99 -1.10 14.93 12.46
C ASN A 99 0.14 14.28 13.12
N ASP A 100 0.23 12.95 13.18
CA ASP A 100 1.29 12.20 13.86
C ASP A 100 1.46 12.58 15.34
N ASN A 101 0.37 13.01 16.01
CA ASN A 101 0.44 13.41 17.41
C ASN A 101 0.21 12.21 18.33
N VAL A 102 1.31 11.48 18.57
CA VAL A 102 1.36 10.29 19.44
C VAL A 102 0.76 10.55 20.83
N LEU A 103 1.04 11.71 21.44
CA LEU A 103 0.57 12.03 22.79
C LEU A 103 -0.94 12.22 22.84
N ASP A 104 -1.50 12.92 21.86
CA ASP A 104 -2.95 13.13 21.78
C ASP A 104 -3.67 11.81 21.48
N VAL A 105 -3.13 11.01 20.55
CA VAL A 105 -3.64 9.65 20.28
C VAL A 105 -3.66 8.83 21.56
N GLU A 106 -2.54 8.76 22.29
CA GLU A 106 -2.45 7.98 23.54
C GLU A 106 -3.43 8.50 24.61
N ALA A 107 -3.58 9.82 24.74
CA ALA A 107 -4.50 10.44 25.68
C ALA A 107 -5.98 10.15 25.34
N ILE A 108 -6.34 10.18 24.05
CA ILE A 108 -7.69 9.83 23.58
C ILE A 108 -7.92 8.33 23.79
N LEU A 109 -6.96 7.48 23.47
CA LEU A 109 -7.06 6.02 23.65
C LEU A 109 -7.34 5.60 25.10
N HIS A 110 -6.88 6.39 26.07
CA HIS A 110 -7.21 6.14 27.46
C HIS A 110 -8.68 6.39 27.81
N ARG A 111 -9.47 7.14 27.03
CA ARG A 111 -10.89 7.40 27.31
C ARG A 111 -11.75 6.14 27.02
N PRO A 112 -12.95 5.96 27.61
CA PRO A 112 -13.86 4.88 27.23
C PRO A 112 -14.30 5.02 25.77
N GLN A 113 -13.99 4.02 24.92
CA GLN A 113 -14.28 4.04 23.48
C GLN A 113 -14.36 2.62 22.90
N ASP A 114 -14.86 2.50 21.67
CA ASP A 114 -14.88 1.28 20.86
C ASP A 114 -13.45 0.91 20.42
N PRO A 115 -13.05 -0.37 20.41
CA PRO A 115 -11.72 -0.78 19.93
C PRO A 115 -11.51 -0.64 18.42
N ASP A 116 -12.57 -0.70 17.59
CA ASP A 116 -12.49 -0.59 16.13
C ASP A 116 -12.68 0.88 15.72
N LEU A 117 -11.67 1.68 16.07
CA LEU A 117 -11.64 3.14 16.14
C LEU A 117 -11.72 3.88 14.79
N GLY A 118 -12.65 3.47 13.93
CA GLY A 118 -12.94 4.12 12.66
C GLY A 118 -11.72 4.20 11.74
N THR A 119 -11.43 5.40 11.25
CA THR A 119 -10.39 5.62 10.22
C THR A 119 -9.02 5.97 10.79
N ALA A 120 -8.80 5.97 12.11
CA ALA A 120 -7.52 6.42 12.68
C ALA A 120 -6.32 5.59 12.19
N LEU A 121 -6.45 4.27 12.10
CA LEU A 121 -5.38 3.40 11.59
C LEU A 121 -5.13 3.61 10.09
N HIS A 122 -6.17 3.98 9.35
CA HIS A 122 -6.06 4.38 7.95
C HIS A 122 -5.27 5.68 7.81
N GLU A 123 -5.56 6.70 8.61
CA GLU A 123 -4.85 7.99 8.61
C GLU A 123 -3.38 7.81 9.01
N ALA A 124 -3.09 7.01 10.04
CA ALA A 124 -1.72 6.66 10.42
C ALA A 124 -0.96 5.96 9.28
N SER A 125 -1.66 5.10 8.53
CA SER A 125 -1.10 4.39 7.37
C SER A 125 -0.86 5.29 6.17
N VAL A 126 -1.67 6.35 5.98
CA VAL A 126 -1.43 7.38 4.95
C VAL A 126 -0.22 8.25 5.32
N CYS A 127 -0.11 8.63 6.59
CA CYS A 127 0.97 9.50 7.07
C CYS A 127 2.31 8.77 7.29
N GLY A 128 2.32 7.44 7.32
CA GLY A 128 3.54 6.67 7.59
C GLY A 128 3.92 6.63 9.07
N SER A 129 2.96 6.90 9.95
CA SER A 129 3.16 7.03 11.40
C SER A 129 3.21 5.65 12.08
N LEU A 130 4.37 4.99 12.06
CA LEU A 130 4.55 3.67 12.68
C LEU A 130 4.17 3.64 14.17
N GLU A 131 4.57 4.66 14.93
CA GLU A 131 4.30 4.71 16.37
C GLU A 131 2.80 4.82 16.66
N VAL A 132 2.09 5.70 15.92
CA VAL A 132 0.64 5.82 16.01
C VAL A 132 -0.05 4.52 15.59
N ALA A 133 0.36 3.92 14.47
CA ALA A 133 -0.19 2.64 14.01
C ALA A 133 -0.01 1.53 15.06
N ALA A 134 1.15 1.47 15.71
CA ALA A 134 1.43 0.52 16.78
C ALA A 134 0.55 0.72 18.01
N LEU A 135 0.35 1.97 18.45
CA LEU A 135 -0.54 2.29 19.56
C LEU A 135 -2.00 1.92 19.25
N LEU A 136 -2.48 2.20 18.03
CA LEU A 136 -3.84 1.89 17.61
C LEU A 136 -4.07 0.37 17.58
N VAL A 137 -3.14 -0.41 17.03
CA VAL A 137 -3.23 -1.88 17.04
C VAL A 137 -3.11 -2.44 18.47
N GLU A 138 -2.26 -1.87 19.34
CA GLU A 138 -2.20 -2.24 20.77
C GLU A 138 -3.54 -1.95 21.47
N ALA A 139 -4.25 -0.88 21.07
CA ALA A 139 -5.59 -0.56 21.56
C ALA A 139 -6.70 -1.49 21.07
N GLY A 140 -6.40 -2.36 20.10
CA GLY A 140 -7.33 -3.33 19.54
C GLY A 140 -7.99 -2.90 18.24
N ALA A 141 -7.45 -1.89 17.54
CA ALA A 141 -7.88 -1.57 16.19
C ALA A 141 -7.67 -2.79 15.29
N SER A 142 -8.70 -3.14 14.51
CA SER A 142 -8.57 -4.26 13.58
C SER A 142 -7.65 -3.88 12.43
N ILE A 143 -6.67 -4.76 12.16
CA ILE A 143 -5.60 -4.52 11.19
C ILE A 143 -6.14 -4.50 9.75
N ASP A 144 -7.16 -5.31 9.48
CA ASP A 144 -7.78 -5.48 8.16
C ASP A 144 -9.11 -4.73 8.03
N THR A 145 -9.40 -3.79 8.93
CA THR A 145 -10.62 -2.98 8.85
C THR A 145 -10.63 -2.24 7.50
N GLN A 146 -11.68 -2.43 6.71
CA GLN A 146 -11.88 -1.66 5.48
C GLN A 146 -12.58 -0.35 5.82
N ARG A 147 -12.06 0.76 5.29
CA ARG A 147 -12.70 2.06 5.42
C ARG A 147 -14.09 2.04 4.78
N TRP A 148 -15.10 2.46 5.52
CA TRP A 148 -16.42 2.74 4.95
C TRP A 148 -16.33 3.90 3.95
N GLY A 149 -16.65 3.65 2.69
CA GLY A 149 -16.52 4.65 1.62
C GLY A 149 -16.39 4.01 0.24
N PRO A 150 -16.19 4.83 -0.80
CA PRO A 150 -16.12 4.34 -2.18
C PRO A 150 -14.88 3.50 -2.49
N ASP A 151 -13.86 3.53 -1.64
CA ASP A 151 -12.59 2.87 -1.94
C ASP A 151 -12.44 1.52 -1.21
N GLU A 152 -13.13 1.26 -0.09
CA GLU A 152 -13.03 0.01 0.71
C GLU A 152 -11.58 -0.44 1.04
N GLN A 153 -10.67 0.52 1.16
CA GLN A 153 -9.24 0.26 1.41
C GLN A 153 -8.97 -0.12 2.87
N THR A 154 -8.03 -1.04 3.08
CA THR A 154 -7.47 -1.37 4.40
C THR A 154 -6.27 -0.48 4.74
N PRO A 155 -5.81 -0.44 6.00
CA PRO A 155 -4.54 0.19 6.38
C PRO A 155 -3.35 -0.25 5.51
N LEU A 156 -3.29 -1.55 5.15
CA LEU A 156 -2.23 -2.09 4.31
C LEU A 156 -2.26 -1.55 2.88
N HIS A 157 -3.46 -1.35 2.30
CA HIS A 157 -3.60 -0.70 0.99
C HIS A 157 -3.02 0.72 1.01
N LEU A 158 -3.38 1.50 2.03
CA LEU A 158 -2.96 2.89 2.16
C LEU A 158 -1.46 3.02 2.40
N ALA A 159 -0.89 2.24 3.32
CA ALA A 159 0.55 2.24 3.58
C ALA A 159 1.34 1.81 2.33
N SER A 160 0.82 0.84 1.56
CA SER A 160 1.46 0.37 0.33
C SER A 160 1.37 1.39 -0.80
N ALA A 161 0.25 2.10 -0.94
CA ALA A 161 0.04 3.16 -1.92
C ALA A 161 0.94 4.39 -1.70
N HIS A 162 1.36 4.63 -0.45
CA HIS A 162 2.21 5.77 -0.08
C HIS A 162 3.68 5.39 0.16
N GLY A 163 4.03 4.10 0.08
CA GLY A 163 5.42 3.64 0.17
C GLY A 163 5.99 3.54 1.58
N HIS A 164 5.14 3.47 2.61
CA HIS A 164 5.58 3.43 4.01
C HIS A 164 5.95 2.00 4.44
N LEU A 165 7.14 1.55 4.03
CA LEU A 165 7.61 0.17 4.21
C LEU A 165 7.61 -0.30 5.67
N ASP A 166 7.93 0.57 6.62
CA ASP A 166 7.95 0.28 8.05
C ASP A 166 6.54 0.00 8.58
N VAL A 167 5.54 0.80 8.19
CA VAL A 167 4.13 0.55 8.49
C VAL A 167 3.64 -0.73 7.80
N VAL A 168 3.97 -0.93 6.52
CA VAL A 168 3.63 -2.17 5.80
C VAL A 168 4.18 -3.39 6.52
N ARG A 169 5.46 -3.35 6.95
CA ARG A 169 6.08 -4.43 7.73
C ARG A 169 5.32 -4.65 9.02
N PHE A 170 5.03 -3.59 9.77
CA PHE A 170 4.31 -3.70 11.03
C PHE A 170 2.95 -4.37 10.85
N LEU A 171 2.15 -3.91 9.89
CA LEU A 171 0.82 -4.47 9.61
C LEU A 171 0.89 -5.94 9.18
N VAL A 172 1.78 -6.30 8.26
CA VAL A 172 1.93 -7.70 7.79
C VAL A 172 2.42 -8.63 8.90
N HIS A 173 3.38 -8.20 9.73
CA HIS A 173 3.80 -9.01 10.90
C HIS A 173 2.71 -9.08 11.97
N GLY A 174 1.83 -8.08 12.04
CA GLY A 174 0.62 -8.08 12.85
C GLY A 174 -0.49 -9.01 12.33
N GLY A 175 -0.34 -9.55 11.11
CA GLY A 175 -1.27 -10.51 10.51
C GLY A 175 -2.19 -9.93 9.43
N ALA A 176 -1.90 -8.74 8.90
CA ALA A 176 -2.67 -8.16 7.78
C ALA A 176 -2.69 -9.09 6.55
N GLU A 177 -3.86 -9.28 5.96
CA GLU A 177 -4.02 -10.09 4.75
C GLU A 177 -3.52 -9.32 3.51
N LYS A 178 -2.52 -9.90 2.81
CA LYS A 178 -1.83 -9.25 1.70
C LYS A 178 -2.61 -9.28 0.38
N SER A 179 -3.63 -10.14 0.28
CA SER A 179 -4.46 -10.29 -0.93
C SER A 179 -5.88 -9.73 -0.79
N MET A 180 -6.16 -8.94 0.25
CA MET A 180 -7.42 -8.19 0.34
C MET A 180 -7.57 -7.30 -0.90
N LEU A 181 -8.81 -7.15 -1.37
CA LEU A 181 -9.15 -6.32 -2.52
C LEU A 181 -9.84 -5.05 -2.02
N GLU A 182 -9.45 -3.91 -2.58
CA GLU A 182 -10.22 -2.68 -2.46
C GLU A 182 -11.35 -2.63 -3.53
N ASN A 183 -12.18 -1.59 -3.55
CA ASN A 183 -13.40 -1.56 -4.37
C ASN A 183 -13.15 -1.62 -5.89
N GLN A 184 -11.99 -1.20 -6.40
CA GLN A 184 -11.53 -1.38 -7.79
C GLN A 184 -10.80 -2.71 -7.99
N GLY A 185 -11.00 -3.68 -7.09
CA GLY A 185 -10.38 -5.00 -7.16
C GLY A 185 -8.86 -5.00 -7.03
N GLN A 186 -8.24 -3.91 -6.57
CA GLN A 186 -6.80 -3.82 -6.45
C GLN A 186 -6.33 -4.37 -5.10
N THR A 187 -5.19 -5.05 -5.09
CA THR A 187 -4.50 -5.46 -3.85
C THR A 187 -3.51 -4.39 -3.39
N PRO A 188 -2.96 -4.48 -2.16
CA PRO A 188 -1.86 -3.59 -1.75
C PRO A 188 -0.65 -3.63 -2.70
N LEU A 189 -0.39 -4.77 -3.34
CA LEU A 189 0.67 -4.93 -4.35
C LEU A 189 0.39 -4.09 -5.61
N HIS A 190 -0.86 -4.05 -6.08
CA HIS A 190 -1.25 -3.22 -7.22
C HIS A 190 -1.00 -1.74 -6.93
N LEU A 191 -1.40 -1.26 -5.74
CA LEU A 191 -1.22 0.14 -5.35
C LEU A 191 0.25 0.51 -5.20
N ALA A 192 1.08 -0.38 -4.63
CA ALA A 192 2.52 -0.16 -4.56
C ALA A 192 3.16 -0.09 -5.96
N CYS A 193 2.78 -1.00 -6.87
CA CYS A 193 3.26 -1.01 -8.27
C CYS A 193 2.78 0.20 -9.07
N SER A 194 1.56 0.69 -8.82
CA SER A 194 1.05 1.90 -9.47
C SER A 194 1.87 3.13 -9.08
N ASN A 195 2.30 3.21 -7.83
CA ASN A 195 2.99 4.38 -7.27
C ASN A 195 4.53 4.28 -7.25
N GLY A 196 5.13 3.14 -7.62
CA GLY A 196 6.58 3.02 -7.79
C GLY A 196 7.32 2.61 -6.52
N HIS A 197 6.63 1.98 -5.56
CA HIS A 197 7.17 1.67 -4.24
C HIS A 197 7.84 0.29 -4.20
N LEU A 198 8.97 0.19 -4.90
CA LEU A 198 9.67 -1.07 -5.16
C LEU A 198 10.13 -1.81 -3.89
N ASP A 199 10.47 -1.10 -2.82
CA ASP A 199 10.84 -1.68 -1.54
C ASP A 199 9.65 -2.33 -0.82
N VAL A 200 8.47 -1.70 -0.90
CA VAL A 200 7.18 -2.29 -0.47
C VAL A 200 6.86 -3.52 -1.32
N VAL A 201 6.98 -3.44 -2.64
CA VAL A 201 6.70 -4.56 -3.55
C VAL A 201 7.59 -5.75 -3.28
N ARG A 202 8.90 -5.52 -3.11
CA ARG A 202 9.84 -6.56 -2.69
C ARG A 202 9.39 -7.26 -1.41
N PHE A 203 8.93 -6.50 -0.41
CA PHE A 203 8.49 -7.06 0.85
C PHE A 203 7.16 -7.84 0.74
N LEU A 204 6.16 -7.31 0.04
CA LEU A 204 4.85 -7.95 -0.09
C LEU A 204 4.94 -9.32 -0.78
N LEU A 205 5.87 -9.48 -1.71
CA LEU A 205 6.13 -10.72 -2.45
C LEU A 205 6.97 -11.76 -1.68
N LEU A 206 7.46 -11.45 -0.47
CA LEU A 206 8.15 -12.45 0.36
C LEU A 206 7.16 -13.48 0.95
N GLY A 207 7.59 -14.75 0.95
CA GLY A 207 6.86 -15.86 1.57
C GLY A 207 5.61 -16.27 0.80
N ALA A 208 4.57 -16.72 1.52
CA ALA A 208 3.24 -16.87 0.94
C ALA A 208 2.69 -15.46 0.66
N GLY A 209 2.91 -14.97 -0.57
CA GLY A 209 2.50 -13.65 -1.03
C GLY A 209 1.27 -13.67 -1.92
N PRO A 210 0.72 -12.49 -2.26
CA PRO A 210 -0.29 -12.38 -3.30
C PRO A 210 0.28 -12.89 -4.63
N SER A 211 -0.58 -13.47 -5.48
CA SER A 211 -0.19 -13.88 -6.82
C SER A 211 0.27 -12.66 -7.63
N ILE A 212 1.48 -12.73 -8.20
CA ILE A 212 2.12 -11.63 -8.95
C ILE A 212 1.30 -11.20 -10.17
N ASP A 213 0.56 -12.13 -10.77
CA ASP A 213 -0.28 -11.91 -11.95
C ASP A 213 -1.78 -11.86 -11.62
N MET A 214 -2.14 -11.64 -10.34
CA MET A 214 -3.55 -11.42 -9.97
C MET A 214 -4.07 -10.16 -10.69
N PRO A 215 -5.15 -10.25 -11.47
CA PRO A 215 -5.74 -9.07 -12.11
C PRO A 215 -6.60 -8.26 -11.13
N GLY A 216 -6.59 -6.93 -11.28
CA GLY A 216 -7.56 -6.03 -10.67
C GLY A 216 -8.93 -6.08 -11.35
N SER A 217 -9.86 -5.17 -11.00
CA SER A 217 -11.21 -5.18 -11.57
C SER A 217 -11.29 -4.82 -13.06
N ASP A 218 -10.26 -4.12 -13.57
CA ASP A 218 -10.08 -3.73 -14.98
C ASP A 218 -9.15 -4.70 -15.73
N GLY A 219 -8.84 -5.85 -15.13
CA GLY A 219 -7.92 -6.83 -15.68
C GLY A 219 -6.44 -6.45 -15.57
N ASN A 220 -6.10 -5.25 -15.08
CA ASN A 220 -4.71 -4.83 -14.96
C ASN A 220 -4.00 -5.61 -13.85
N THR A 221 -2.88 -6.23 -14.19
CA THR A 221 -1.96 -6.85 -13.22
C THR A 221 -1.00 -5.79 -12.63
N PRO A 222 -0.27 -6.09 -11.54
CA PRO A 222 0.76 -5.18 -11.02
C PRO A 222 1.79 -4.73 -12.08
N LEU A 223 2.16 -5.61 -13.02
CA LEU A 223 3.05 -5.29 -14.13
C LEU A 223 2.44 -4.28 -15.11
N HIS A 224 1.12 -4.34 -15.37
CA HIS A 224 0.43 -3.34 -16.18
C HIS A 224 0.56 -1.95 -15.55
N LEU A 225 0.27 -1.84 -14.25
CA LEU A 225 0.29 -0.57 -13.51
C LEU A 225 1.72 0.03 -13.42
N ALA A 226 2.72 -0.79 -13.10
CA ALA A 226 4.12 -0.35 -13.09
C ALA A 226 4.60 0.11 -14.48
N SER A 227 4.18 -0.60 -15.53
CA SER A 227 4.54 -0.28 -16.92
C SER A 227 3.87 0.99 -17.41
N ALA A 228 2.58 1.18 -17.09
CA ALA A 228 1.81 2.37 -17.42
C ALA A 228 2.38 3.64 -16.78
N ASN A 229 2.88 3.53 -15.54
CA ASN A 229 3.43 4.65 -14.78
C ASN A 229 4.93 4.89 -15.01
N GLY A 230 5.64 3.93 -15.60
CA GLY A 230 7.03 4.10 -16.02
C GLY A 230 8.07 3.71 -14.97
N HIS A 231 7.71 2.90 -13.99
CA HIS A 231 8.58 2.50 -12.89
C HIS A 231 9.54 1.38 -13.32
N LEU A 232 10.57 1.74 -14.11
CA LEU A 232 11.46 0.77 -14.78
C LEU A 232 12.12 -0.24 -13.83
N ASP A 233 12.67 0.22 -12.70
CA ASP A 233 13.37 -0.67 -11.77
C ASP A 233 12.42 -1.68 -11.13
N GLU A 234 11.15 -1.30 -10.97
CA GLU A 234 10.09 -2.17 -10.50
C GLU A 234 9.64 -3.14 -11.59
N VAL A 235 9.42 -2.68 -12.82
CA VAL A 235 9.14 -3.55 -13.98
C VAL A 235 10.24 -4.62 -14.13
N ARG A 236 11.52 -4.22 -14.02
CA ARG A 236 12.66 -5.16 -14.06
C ARG A 236 12.57 -6.21 -12.97
N PHE A 237 12.31 -5.79 -11.74
CA PHE A 237 12.18 -6.70 -10.61
C PHE A 237 10.99 -7.66 -10.78
N LEU A 238 9.82 -7.13 -11.17
CA LEU A 238 8.61 -7.93 -11.40
C LEU A 238 8.86 -9.02 -12.44
N VAL A 239 9.54 -8.70 -13.54
CA VAL A 239 9.80 -9.64 -14.64
C VAL A 239 10.96 -10.59 -14.35
N LEU A 240 12.12 -10.08 -13.92
CA LEU A 240 13.35 -10.87 -13.81
C LEU A 240 13.45 -11.66 -12.51
N ASP A 241 12.98 -11.08 -11.41
CA ASP A 241 13.15 -11.65 -10.07
C ASP A 241 11.84 -12.31 -9.57
N ALA A 242 10.68 -11.68 -9.82
CA ALA A 242 9.38 -12.18 -9.35
C ALA A 242 8.65 -13.07 -10.36
N GLY A 243 9.07 -13.07 -11.64
CA GLY A 243 8.52 -13.94 -12.69
C GLY A 243 7.13 -13.54 -13.20
N ALA A 244 6.79 -12.25 -13.19
CA ALA A 244 5.55 -11.73 -13.75
C ALA A 244 5.43 -12.00 -15.26
N ASN A 245 4.24 -12.35 -15.73
CA ASN A 245 3.99 -12.66 -17.13
C ASN A 245 3.77 -11.39 -17.97
N VAL A 246 4.69 -11.12 -18.90
CA VAL A 246 4.66 -9.96 -19.80
C VAL A 246 3.56 -10.03 -20.88
N HIS A 247 2.89 -11.18 -21.04
CA HIS A 247 1.85 -11.41 -22.04
C HIS A 247 0.43 -11.46 -21.44
N MET A 248 0.26 -11.05 -20.19
CA MET A 248 -1.07 -10.88 -19.61
C MET A 248 -1.83 -9.78 -20.36
N HIS A 249 -3.13 -9.98 -20.52
CA HIS A 249 -4.04 -9.03 -21.15
C HIS A 249 -5.01 -8.52 -20.09
N ASN A 250 -5.25 -7.22 -20.07
CA ASN A 250 -6.31 -6.61 -19.27
C ASN A 250 -7.68 -6.71 -19.98
N ASP A 251 -8.71 -6.07 -19.44
CA ASP A 251 -10.08 -6.16 -20.00
C ASP A 251 -10.23 -5.51 -21.38
N ASP A 252 -9.33 -4.58 -21.75
CA ASP A 252 -9.24 -3.98 -23.09
C ASP A 252 -8.33 -4.80 -24.04
N GLU A 253 -7.98 -6.02 -23.64
CA GLU A 253 -6.97 -6.89 -24.28
C GLU A 253 -5.59 -6.21 -24.42
N GLU A 254 -5.29 -5.21 -23.59
CA GLU A 254 -4.00 -4.53 -23.60
C GLU A 254 -2.98 -5.30 -22.75
N THR A 255 -1.78 -5.44 -23.30
CA THR A 255 -0.59 -5.94 -22.59
C THR A 255 0.20 -4.80 -21.93
N PRO A 256 1.16 -5.07 -21.03
CA PRO A 256 1.96 -4.00 -20.40
C PRO A 256 2.68 -3.07 -21.39
N VAL A 257 3.06 -3.58 -22.57
CA VAL A 257 3.70 -2.76 -23.62
C VAL A 257 2.74 -1.79 -24.30
N HIS A 258 1.43 -2.11 -24.38
CA HIS A 258 0.41 -1.19 -24.87
C HIS A 258 0.30 0.03 -23.94
N LEU A 259 0.13 -0.20 -22.64
CA LEU A 259 0.01 0.86 -21.63
C LEU A 259 1.28 1.71 -21.52
N ALA A 260 2.45 1.09 -21.58
CA ALA A 260 3.72 1.82 -21.62
C ALA A 260 3.81 2.70 -22.88
N SER A 261 3.29 2.22 -24.02
CA SER A 261 3.31 2.93 -25.31
C SER A 261 2.35 4.11 -25.36
N SER A 262 1.12 3.98 -24.86
CA SER A 262 0.17 5.09 -24.77
C SER A 262 0.65 6.17 -23.79
N ASN A 263 1.25 5.76 -22.67
CA ASN A 263 1.68 6.67 -21.60
C ASN A 263 3.08 7.28 -21.79
N GLY A 264 3.80 6.93 -22.85
CA GLY A 264 5.08 7.58 -23.14
C GLY A 264 6.28 7.01 -22.37
N ARG A 265 6.24 5.75 -21.92
CA ARG A 265 7.25 5.13 -21.06
C ARG A 265 8.34 4.40 -21.87
N LEU A 266 9.18 5.16 -22.57
CA LEU A 266 10.17 4.61 -23.52
C LEU A 266 11.10 3.56 -22.90
N GLU A 267 11.67 3.82 -21.73
CA GLU A 267 12.66 2.91 -21.13
C GLU A 267 12.02 1.59 -20.67
N VAL A 268 10.76 1.63 -20.22
CA VAL A 268 9.97 0.41 -19.93
C VAL A 268 9.77 -0.40 -21.20
N ILE A 269 9.39 0.22 -22.31
CA ILE A 269 9.18 -0.48 -23.59
C ILE A 269 10.49 -1.10 -24.09
N ARG A 270 11.62 -0.37 -23.99
CA ARG A 270 12.93 -0.92 -24.37
C ARG A 270 13.22 -2.20 -23.62
N PHE A 271 12.97 -2.21 -22.31
CA PHE A 271 13.17 -3.40 -21.49
C PHE A 271 12.18 -4.52 -21.85
N LEU A 272 10.88 -4.22 -21.90
CA LEU A 272 9.85 -5.22 -22.20
C LEU A 272 10.08 -5.91 -23.55
N VAL A 273 10.41 -5.14 -24.59
CA VAL A 273 10.61 -5.66 -25.95
C VAL A 273 11.96 -6.34 -26.12
N ASN A 274 13.07 -5.71 -25.71
CA ASN A 274 14.41 -6.25 -26.01
C ASN A 274 14.87 -7.32 -25.01
N ASP A 275 14.53 -7.15 -23.73
CA ASP A 275 15.08 -7.97 -22.65
C ASP A 275 14.06 -8.99 -22.14
N ALA A 276 12.76 -8.67 -22.16
CA ALA A 276 11.70 -9.52 -21.60
C ALA A 276 10.88 -10.30 -22.64
N GLY A 277 11.09 -10.06 -23.93
CA GLY A 277 10.43 -10.80 -25.01
C GLY A 277 8.94 -10.49 -25.19
N ALA A 278 8.48 -9.30 -24.78
CA ALA A 278 7.11 -8.87 -25.05
C ALA A 278 6.85 -8.79 -26.56
N ASP A 279 5.64 -9.20 -26.97
CA ASP A 279 5.21 -9.12 -28.36
C ASP A 279 4.97 -7.66 -28.76
N ILE A 280 5.74 -7.20 -29.75
CA ILE A 280 5.73 -5.81 -30.21
C ILE A 280 4.48 -5.48 -31.06
N ASP A 281 3.86 -6.50 -31.64
CA ASP A 281 2.70 -6.40 -32.54
C ASP A 281 1.44 -7.06 -31.94
N SER A 282 1.43 -7.29 -30.62
CA SER A 282 0.22 -7.75 -29.92
C SER A 282 -0.95 -6.80 -30.20
N LEU A 283 -2.17 -7.34 -30.29
CA LEU A 283 -3.38 -6.59 -30.60
C LEU A 283 -4.24 -6.43 -29.35
N ASN A 284 -4.76 -5.22 -29.13
CA ASN A 284 -5.81 -4.99 -28.15
C ASN A 284 -7.21 -5.20 -28.75
N ILE A 285 -8.26 -4.96 -27.97
CA ILE A 285 -9.66 -5.23 -28.34
C ILE A 285 -10.15 -4.45 -29.57
N ALA A 286 -9.45 -3.38 -29.96
CA ALA A 286 -9.74 -2.58 -31.15
C ALA A 286 -8.84 -2.95 -32.35
N GLY A 287 -8.08 -4.04 -32.25
CA GLY A 287 -7.09 -4.46 -33.24
C GLY A 287 -5.85 -3.56 -33.28
N ARG A 288 -5.60 -2.74 -32.25
CA ARG A 288 -4.49 -1.77 -32.25
C ARG A 288 -3.24 -2.38 -31.64
N THR A 289 -2.11 -2.16 -32.30
CA THR A 289 -0.77 -2.48 -31.77
C THR A 289 -0.24 -1.36 -30.86
N PRO A 290 0.83 -1.62 -30.07
CA PRO A 290 1.54 -0.59 -29.33
C PRO A 290 2.00 0.60 -30.20
N LEU A 291 2.34 0.36 -31.48
CA LEU A 291 2.68 1.41 -32.45
C LEU A 291 1.49 2.32 -32.77
N HIS A 292 0.28 1.77 -32.92
CA HIS A 292 -0.94 2.58 -33.10
C HIS A 292 -1.14 3.53 -31.93
N LEU A 293 -1.03 3.01 -30.69
CA LEU A 293 -1.21 3.81 -29.47
C LEU A 293 -0.14 4.89 -29.33
N ALA A 294 1.12 4.58 -29.61
CA ALA A 294 2.20 5.55 -29.61
C ALA A 294 1.96 6.69 -30.63
N CYS A 295 1.44 6.34 -31.82
CA CYS A 295 1.15 7.30 -32.88
C CYS A 295 -0.06 8.19 -32.57
N ALA A 296 -1.13 7.62 -32.03
CA ALA A 296 -2.32 8.37 -31.61
C ALA A 296 -1.99 9.37 -30.49
N HIS A 297 -1.16 8.97 -29.52
CA HIS A 297 -0.80 9.80 -28.36
C HIS A 297 0.44 10.69 -28.58
N GLY A 298 0.97 10.76 -29.80
CA GLY A 298 2.08 11.67 -30.12
C GLY A 298 3.44 11.26 -29.54
N ARG A 299 3.64 9.98 -29.21
CA ARG A 299 4.86 9.46 -28.58
C ARG A 299 5.96 9.17 -29.60
N PHE A 300 6.55 10.23 -30.16
CA PHE A 300 7.51 10.13 -31.26
C PHE A 300 8.68 9.18 -31.00
N GLU A 301 9.34 9.30 -29.84
CA GLU A 301 10.49 8.45 -29.51
C GLU A 301 10.13 6.97 -29.38
N ILE A 302 8.89 6.67 -28.96
CA ILE A 302 8.38 5.30 -28.87
C ILE A 302 8.07 4.77 -30.26
N ALA A 303 7.35 5.55 -31.09
CA ALA A 303 7.10 5.15 -32.47
C ALA A 303 8.42 4.88 -33.23
N ARG A 304 9.43 5.74 -33.03
CA ARG A 304 10.77 5.56 -33.58
C ARG A 304 11.44 4.27 -33.09
N PHE A 305 11.35 3.99 -31.80
CA PHE A 305 11.89 2.76 -31.22
C PHE A 305 11.17 1.51 -31.76
N LEU A 306 9.84 1.48 -31.74
CA LEU A 306 9.05 0.33 -32.18
C LEU A 306 9.32 -0.02 -33.65
N VAL A 307 9.37 1.00 -34.52
CA VAL A 307 9.74 0.79 -35.94
C VAL A 307 11.17 0.29 -36.10
N ALA A 308 12.11 0.78 -35.29
CA ALA A 308 13.49 0.29 -35.32
C ALA A 308 13.62 -1.16 -34.79
N ALA A 309 12.76 -1.54 -33.84
CA ALA A 309 12.68 -2.89 -33.28
C ALA A 309 11.91 -3.88 -34.18
N GLY A 310 11.29 -3.39 -35.28
CA GLY A 310 10.68 -4.24 -36.30
C GLY A 310 9.16 -4.34 -36.26
N ALA A 311 8.47 -3.48 -35.52
CA ALA A 311 7.00 -3.41 -35.51
C ALA A 311 6.44 -3.25 -36.93
N ASP A 312 5.31 -3.91 -37.21
CA ASP A 312 4.69 -3.80 -38.52
C ASP A 312 3.97 -2.45 -38.70
N ILE A 313 4.58 -1.57 -39.49
CA ILE A 313 4.05 -0.25 -39.82
C ILE A 313 2.82 -0.29 -40.72
N ASP A 314 2.55 -1.39 -41.40
CA ASP A 314 1.42 -1.55 -42.32
C ASP A 314 0.23 -2.28 -41.68
N GLN A 315 0.37 -2.74 -40.42
CA GLN A 315 -0.73 -3.37 -39.68
C GLN A 315 -1.88 -2.38 -39.54
N THR A 316 -3.10 -2.85 -39.80
CA THR A 316 -4.32 -2.06 -39.65
C THR A 316 -5.09 -2.52 -38.41
N ASP A 317 -5.75 -1.57 -37.75
CA ASP A 317 -6.73 -1.86 -36.71
C ASP A 317 -8.08 -2.33 -37.29
N ASP A 318 -9.07 -2.56 -36.42
CA ASP A 318 -10.41 -3.03 -36.84
C ASP A 318 -11.15 -2.00 -37.72
N GLN A 319 -10.75 -0.74 -37.67
CA GLN A 319 -11.28 0.33 -38.52
C GLN A 319 -10.52 0.43 -39.85
N GLN A 320 -9.61 -0.51 -40.12
CA GLN A 320 -8.72 -0.51 -41.28
C GLN A 320 -7.76 0.68 -41.29
N LEU A 321 -7.46 1.26 -40.12
CA LEU A 321 -6.55 2.39 -39.98
C LEU A 321 -5.17 1.90 -39.56
N THR A 322 -4.15 2.43 -40.24
CA THR A 322 -2.74 2.23 -39.91
C THR A 322 -2.27 3.20 -38.83
N ALA A 323 -1.13 2.90 -38.20
CA ALA A 323 -0.49 3.80 -37.25
C ALA A 323 -0.18 5.20 -37.85
N LEU A 324 0.11 5.28 -39.15
CA LEU A 324 0.31 6.54 -39.87
C LEU A 324 -0.97 7.40 -39.92
N GLU A 325 -2.12 6.77 -40.12
CA GLU A 325 -3.42 7.46 -40.18
C GLU A 325 -3.84 7.96 -38.80
N HIS A 326 -3.57 7.19 -37.73
CA HIS A 326 -3.71 7.66 -36.34
C HIS A 326 -2.80 8.85 -36.03
N ALA A 327 -1.53 8.82 -36.44
CA ALA A 327 -0.63 9.97 -36.29
C ALA A 327 -1.15 11.20 -37.04
N SER A 328 -1.75 11.00 -38.22
CA SER A 328 -2.29 12.08 -39.05
C SER A 328 -3.56 12.68 -38.46
N SER A 329 -4.51 11.85 -38.01
CA SER A 329 -5.79 12.28 -37.44
C SER A 329 -5.61 12.99 -36.10
N CYS A 330 -4.64 12.55 -35.29
CA CYS A 330 -4.31 13.17 -34.00
C CYS A 330 -3.36 14.38 -34.12
N GLY A 331 -2.94 14.76 -35.34
CA GLY A 331 -2.15 15.97 -35.56
C GLY A 331 -0.69 15.87 -35.11
N ASN A 332 -0.04 14.72 -35.34
CA ASN A 332 1.35 14.44 -34.95
C ASN A 332 2.31 14.48 -36.17
N PRO A 333 2.64 15.67 -36.74
CA PRO A 333 3.34 15.78 -38.03
C PRO A 333 4.74 15.17 -38.04
N ALA A 334 5.45 15.20 -36.90
CA ALA A 334 6.78 14.59 -36.78
C ALA A 334 6.72 13.06 -36.93
N ILE A 335 5.69 12.41 -36.38
CA ILE A 335 5.47 10.97 -36.52
C ILE A 335 5.04 10.66 -37.95
N VAL A 336 4.18 11.49 -38.55
CA VAL A 336 3.74 11.32 -39.94
C VAL A 336 4.93 11.35 -40.91
N ASP A 337 5.79 12.37 -40.84
CA ASP A 337 6.99 12.45 -41.69
C ASP A 337 7.94 11.26 -41.46
N PHE A 338 8.12 10.85 -40.20
CA PHE A 338 8.94 9.69 -39.87
C PHE A 338 8.40 8.38 -40.46
N LEU A 339 7.10 8.09 -40.26
CA LEU A 339 6.47 6.87 -40.75
C LEU A 339 6.41 6.85 -42.29
N GLN A 340 6.10 7.97 -42.94
CA GLN A 340 6.18 8.08 -44.40
C GLN A 340 7.56 7.70 -44.92
N ARG A 341 8.63 8.24 -44.32
CA ARG A 341 10.01 7.86 -44.66
C ARG A 341 10.29 6.39 -44.38
N ALA A 342 9.74 5.82 -43.31
CA ALA A 342 9.86 4.40 -42.99
C ALA A 342 9.19 3.51 -44.06
N HIS A 343 7.98 3.83 -44.52
CA HIS A 343 7.31 3.12 -45.62
C HIS A 343 8.11 3.19 -46.92
N LEU A 344 8.61 4.38 -47.28
CA LEU A 344 9.49 4.58 -48.44
C LEU A 344 10.75 3.69 -48.36
N ASN A 345 11.39 3.64 -47.18
CA ASN A 345 12.56 2.80 -46.95
C ASN A 345 12.23 1.29 -47.02
N LYS A 346 11.07 0.86 -46.49
CA LYS A 346 10.58 -0.53 -46.58
C LYS A 346 10.39 -0.92 -48.05
N ALA A 347 9.74 -0.07 -48.86
CA ALA A 347 9.53 -0.28 -50.29
C ALA A 347 10.85 -0.32 -51.10
N LEU A 348 11.81 0.55 -50.78
CA LEU A 348 13.13 0.56 -51.42
C LEU A 348 13.95 -0.69 -51.09
N ARG A 349 13.84 -1.23 -49.87
CA ARG A 349 14.49 -2.49 -49.51
C ARG A 349 13.89 -3.67 -50.27
N ARG A 350 12.56 -3.72 -50.38
CA ARG A 350 11.85 -4.76 -51.13
C ARG A 350 12.27 -4.79 -52.61
N THR A 351 12.29 -3.63 -53.27
CA THR A 351 12.73 -3.54 -54.66
C THR A 351 14.21 -3.93 -54.84
N LYS A 352 15.11 -3.47 -53.95
CA LYS A 352 16.53 -3.90 -54.01
C LYS A 352 16.73 -5.40 -53.84
N LEU A 353 15.93 -6.07 -53.01
CA LEU A 353 15.97 -7.53 -52.85
C LEU A 353 15.46 -8.28 -54.09
N GLU A 354 14.48 -7.72 -54.81
CA GLU A 354 13.95 -8.29 -56.06
C GLU A 354 14.92 -8.14 -57.25
N PHE A 355 15.95 -7.29 -57.15
CA PHE A 355 16.95 -7.05 -58.21
C PHE A 355 18.38 -7.56 -57.86
N LEU A 356 18.56 -8.36 -56.82
CA LEU A 356 19.81 -9.08 -56.55
C LEU A 356 19.81 -10.43 -57.31
N PRO A 357 20.83 -10.71 -58.17
CA PRO A 357 20.88 -11.91 -59.02
C PRO A 357 21.12 -13.22 -58.27
#